data_AF-A0A8H8MFL6-F1
#
_entry.id   AF-A0A8H8MFL6-F1
#
_cell.length_a   1.000
_cell.length_b   1.000
_cell.length_c   1.000
_cell.angle_alpha   90.00
_cell.angle_beta   90.00
_cell.angle_gamma   90.00
#
_symmetry.space_group_name_H-M   'P 1'
#
loop_
_entity.id
_entity.type
_entity.pdbx_description
1 polymer ?
#
loop_
_entity_poly.entity_id
_entity_poly.type
_entity_poly.pdbx_seq_one_letter_code
_entity_poly.pdbx_strand_id
1 'polypeptide(L)'
;MLRARPDSRPGGLSLQDRVLGSAVLNFTHRTKAGDDGAIKDKYMWSPLARSMAWQCCDNQVDVDLVTPLALSLEGLNRQNLEIDAEELGCFSPTVDMEAGRPYITITMDLGTNSKASGVEVSEYQPDFGWTTKQIPKHARYAFVVTGCDHEVFPEIIQPDEKAVYDWMLASKDLLTDHPRPGEEFIKAVVNLKPMWWAGSGVHNSMAP
;
A
#
# COMPACT_ATOMS: atom_id res chain seq x y z
N MET A 1 -7.45 -16.24 2.95
CA MET A 1 -6.98 -15.13 3.82
C MET A 1 -7.18 -15.37 5.32
N LEU A 2 -8.40 -15.67 5.82
CA LEU A 2 -8.66 -15.76 7.27
C LEU A 2 -7.80 -16.79 8.05
N ARG A 3 -7.36 -17.87 7.41
CA ARG A 3 -6.46 -18.87 8.01
C ARG A 3 -4.99 -18.48 8.01
N ALA A 4 -4.62 -17.34 7.42
CA ALA A 4 -3.25 -16.87 7.35
C ALA A 4 -2.67 -16.67 8.76
N ARG A 5 -1.41 -17.04 8.92
CA ARG A 5 -0.66 -16.89 10.17
C ARG A 5 0.32 -15.72 10.04
N PRO A 6 0.74 -15.13 11.17
CA PRO A 6 1.67 -14.03 11.12
C PRO A 6 3.04 -14.52 10.67
N ASP A 7 3.59 -13.85 9.67
CA ASP A 7 4.82 -14.25 9.00
C ASP A 7 6.06 -13.97 9.88
N SER A 8 5.95 -12.92 10.69
CA SER A 8 6.87 -12.54 11.78
C SER A 8 6.96 -13.52 12.96
N ARG A 9 6.05 -14.50 13.09
CA ARG A 9 5.98 -15.40 14.27
C ARG A 9 5.60 -16.84 13.91
N PRO A 10 6.58 -17.77 13.84
CA PRO A 10 6.30 -19.19 13.67
C PRO A 10 5.35 -19.70 14.76
N GLY A 11 4.25 -20.34 14.37
CA GLY A 11 3.24 -20.86 15.30
C GLY A 11 2.20 -19.84 15.81
N GLY A 12 2.25 -18.58 15.36
CA GLY A 12 1.24 -17.58 15.73
C GLY A 12 -0.18 -17.97 15.34
N LEU A 13 -1.16 -17.45 16.09
CA LEU A 13 -2.60 -17.67 15.82
C LEU A 13 -2.99 -17.14 14.43
N SER A 14 -3.96 -17.80 13.79
CA SER A 14 -4.46 -17.35 12.49
C SER A 14 -5.14 -15.97 12.61
N LEU A 15 -5.33 -15.29 11.48
CA LEU A 15 -6.03 -14.01 11.43
C LEU A 15 -7.44 -14.13 12.03
N GLN A 16 -8.16 -15.20 11.71
CA GLN A 16 -9.48 -15.53 12.26
C GLN A 16 -9.47 -15.66 13.79
N ASP A 17 -8.42 -16.27 14.34
CA ASP A 17 -8.32 -16.57 15.78
C ASP A 17 -7.75 -15.38 16.58
N ARG A 18 -7.52 -14.23 15.94
CA ARG A 18 -7.09 -12.98 16.56
C ARG A 18 -8.19 -11.93 16.55
N VAL A 19 -7.99 -10.89 17.36
CA VAL A 19 -8.86 -9.70 17.39
C VAL A 19 -9.03 -9.02 16.03
N LEU A 20 -8.07 -9.20 15.12
CA LEU A 20 -8.17 -8.70 13.74
C LEU A 20 -9.18 -9.48 12.89
N GLY A 21 -9.48 -10.74 13.22
CA GLY A 21 -10.43 -11.57 12.48
C GLY A 21 -11.88 -11.06 12.56
N SER A 22 -12.19 -10.27 13.59
CA SER A 22 -13.48 -9.59 13.78
C SER A 22 -13.41 -8.07 13.59
N ALA A 23 -12.26 -7.54 13.18
CA ALA A 23 -12.09 -6.09 13.03
C ALA A 23 -12.89 -5.56 11.84
N VAL A 24 -13.38 -4.33 11.96
CA VAL A 24 -14.14 -3.63 10.93
C VAL A 24 -13.27 -2.58 10.26
N LEU A 25 -13.19 -2.66 8.94
CA LEU A 25 -12.61 -1.64 8.07
C LEU A 25 -13.73 -0.73 7.55
N ASN A 26 -13.57 0.59 7.73
CA ASN A 26 -14.53 1.56 7.23
C ASN A 26 -13.81 2.80 6.68
N PHE A 27 -13.82 2.95 5.35
CA PHE A 27 -13.37 4.19 4.70
C PHE A 27 -14.18 4.45 3.42
N THR A 28 -14.36 5.72 3.09
CA THR A 28 -15.11 6.18 1.90
C THR A 28 -14.24 6.96 0.93
N HIS A 29 -13.14 7.53 1.40
CA HIS A 29 -12.24 8.35 0.61
C HIS A 29 -10.80 8.26 1.12
N ARG A 30 -9.87 8.81 0.33
CA ARG A 30 -8.45 8.92 0.66
C ARG A 30 -8.09 10.39 0.87
N THR A 31 -7.12 10.66 1.74
CA THR A 31 -6.56 12.00 1.95
C THR A 31 -5.04 11.94 1.94
N LYS A 32 -4.40 12.82 1.16
CA LYS A 32 -2.94 12.92 1.11
C LYS A 32 -2.39 13.47 2.43
N ALA A 33 -1.45 12.75 3.02
CA ALA A 33 -0.69 13.18 4.17
C ALA A 33 0.26 14.33 3.80
N GLY A 34 0.32 15.35 4.65
CA GLY A 34 1.26 16.46 4.49
C GLY A 34 2.68 16.13 4.97
N ASP A 35 2.82 15.14 5.86
CA ASP A 35 4.07 14.72 6.47
C ASP A 35 4.03 13.25 6.94
N ASP A 36 5.13 12.79 7.55
CA ASP A 36 5.30 11.46 8.13
C ASP A 36 4.47 11.22 9.39
N GLY A 37 3.71 12.22 9.86
CA GLY A 37 2.78 12.09 10.97
C GLY A 37 1.67 11.10 10.67
N ALA A 38 1.28 10.94 9.41
CA ALA A 38 0.18 10.08 8.99
C ALA A 38 0.40 8.57 9.22
N ILE A 39 1.56 8.14 9.74
CA ILE A 39 1.80 6.76 10.17
C ILE A 39 1.94 6.63 11.70
N LYS A 40 1.90 7.74 12.44
CA LYS A 40 2.04 7.75 13.90
C LYS A 40 0.69 7.51 14.56
N ASP A 41 0.69 6.68 15.60
CA ASP A 41 -0.50 6.27 16.35
C ASP A 41 -1.42 7.44 16.71
N LYS A 42 -0.86 8.52 17.27
CA LYS A 42 -1.64 9.69 17.71
C LYS A 42 -2.50 10.34 16.61
N TYR A 43 -2.19 10.10 15.34
CA TYR A 43 -2.95 10.66 14.21
C TYR A 43 -3.89 9.65 13.54
N MET A 44 -3.91 8.38 13.96
CA MET A 44 -4.75 7.32 13.37
C MET A 44 -6.22 7.41 13.76
N TRP A 45 -6.53 8.26 14.75
CA TRP A 45 -7.92 8.55 15.11
C TRP A 45 -8.60 9.37 14.01
N SER A 46 -7.90 10.37 13.47
CA SER A 46 -8.44 11.24 12.42
C SER A 46 -9.01 10.46 11.23
N PRO A 47 -8.32 9.43 10.68
CA PRO A 47 -8.88 8.64 9.61
C PRO A 47 -10.03 7.73 10.03
N LEU A 48 -9.98 7.19 11.26
CA LEU A 48 -11.03 6.35 11.80
C LEU A 48 -12.35 7.14 11.96
N ALA A 49 -12.25 8.32 12.57
CA ALA A 49 -13.35 9.25 12.79
C ALA A 49 -14.08 9.63 11.51
N ARG A 50 -13.29 9.94 10.48
CA ARG A 50 -13.76 10.50 9.22
C ARG A 50 -14.07 9.44 8.17
N SER A 51 -13.90 8.16 8.50
CA SER A 51 -14.01 7.06 7.54
C SER A 51 -13.15 7.35 6.31
N MET A 52 -11.87 7.63 6.53
CA MET A 52 -10.91 7.93 5.47
C MET A 52 -9.66 7.06 5.61
N ALA A 53 -8.93 6.92 4.53
CA ALA A 53 -7.59 6.34 4.51
C ALA A 53 -6.55 7.42 4.24
N TRP A 54 -5.39 7.33 4.87
CA TRP A 54 -4.24 8.17 4.51
C TRP A 54 -3.61 7.63 3.25
N GLN A 55 -3.43 8.49 2.25
CA GLN A 55 -2.40 8.32 1.24
C GLN A 55 -1.13 8.95 1.80
N CYS A 56 -0.06 8.17 1.96
CA CYS A 56 1.16 8.66 2.60
C CYS A 56 1.85 9.74 1.74
N CYS A 57 2.70 10.54 2.37
CA CYS A 57 3.45 11.58 1.68
C CYS A 57 4.53 10.95 0.77
N ASP A 58 4.92 11.68 -0.28
CA ASP A 58 5.81 11.19 -1.35
C ASP A 58 7.21 10.76 -0.86
N ASN A 59 7.61 11.14 0.37
CA ASN A 59 8.88 10.73 0.98
C ASN A 59 8.79 9.44 1.81
N GLN A 60 7.63 8.80 1.88
CA GLN A 60 7.44 7.53 2.58
C GLN A 60 7.88 6.38 1.67
N VAL A 61 8.95 5.68 2.02
CA VAL A 61 9.66 4.76 1.11
C VAL A 61 8.88 3.48 0.78
N ASP A 62 7.94 3.06 1.64
CA ASP A 62 7.39 1.69 1.57
C ASP A 62 5.86 1.59 1.78
N VAL A 63 5.15 2.70 1.97
CA VAL A 63 3.73 2.66 2.32
C VAL A 63 2.96 3.70 1.52
N ASP A 64 2.09 3.25 0.62
CA ASP A 64 1.23 4.13 -0.16
C ASP A 64 -0.03 4.55 0.59
N LEU A 65 -0.62 3.61 1.34
CA LEU A 65 -1.91 3.77 1.99
C LEU A 65 -1.91 3.21 3.41
N VAL A 66 -2.50 3.94 4.36
CA VAL A 66 -2.75 3.48 5.73
C VAL A 66 -4.21 3.71 6.10
N THR A 67 -4.87 2.66 6.58
CA THR A 67 -6.25 2.74 7.07
C THR A 67 -6.36 2.10 8.44
N PRO A 68 -6.91 2.81 9.45
CA PRO A 68 -7.12 2.22 10.77
C PRO A 68 -8.23 1.17 10.72
N LEU A 69 -8.10 0.15 11.58
CA LEU A 69 -9.11 -0.87 11.80
C LEU A 69 -9.78 -0.62 13.15
N ALA A 70 -11.11 -0.66 13.18
CA ALA A 70 -11.87 -0.65 14.43
C ALA A 70 -12.00 -2.10 14.94
N LEU A 71 -11.48 -2.38 16.13
CA LEU A 71 -11.67 -3.70 16.77
C LEU A 71 -13.08 -3.86 17.34
N SER A 72 -13.70 -2.75 17.73
CA SER A 72 -15.12 -2.65 18.07
C SER A 72 -15.63 -1.27 17.65
N LEU A 73 -16.90 -1.21 17.24
CA LEU A 73 -17.60 0.04 16.95
C LEU A 73 -18.49 0.50 18.12
N GLU A 74 -18.59 -0.28 19.19
CA GLU A 74 -19.36 0.09 20.37
C GLU A 74 -18.73 1.34 21.03
N GLY A 75 -19.53 2.40 21.19
CA GLY A 75 -19.10 3.65 21.82
C GLY A 75 -18.54 4.72 20.86
N LEU A 76 -18.34 4.43 19.57
CA LEU A 76 -17.97 5.45 18.58
C LEU A 76 -19.17 6.34 18.22
N ASN A 77 -19.35 7.44 18.93
CA ASN A 77 -20.22 8.53 18.47
C ASN A 77 -19.55 9.22 17.27
N ARG A 78 -20.27 9.60 16.21
CA ARG A 78 -19.68 10.17 14.97
C ARG A 78 -19.88 11.68 14.84
N GLN A 79 -20.61 12.31 15.76
CA GLN A 79 -21.23 13.61 15.49
C GLN A 79 -20.70 14.81 16.29
N ASN A 80 -19.89 14.63 17.34
CA ASN A 80 -19.33 15.76 18.13
C ASN A 80 -18.22 15.28 19.04
N LEU A 81 -16.96 15.66 18.80
CA LEU A 81 -15.87 14.94 19.45
C LEU A 81 -14.61 15.80 19.64
N GLU A 82 -14.59 16.50 20.77
CA GLU A 82 -13.37 16.60 21.57
C GLU A 82 -13.18 15.19 22.17
N ILE A 83 -12.15 14.49 21.73
CA ILE A 83 -11.93 13.09 22.12
C ILE A 83 -10.55 12.95 22.65
N ASP A 84 -10.48 12.34 23.80
CA ASP A 84 -9.28 11.68 24.24
C ASP A 84 -9.22 10.26 23.64
N ALA A 85 -8.32 10.08 22.67
CA ALA A 85 -8.11 8.78 22.03
C ALA A 85 -7.56 7.73 23.02
N GLU A 86 -7.03 8.14 24.17
CA GLU A 86 -6.65 7.26 25.28
C GLU A 86 -7.88 6.81 26.08
N GLU A 87 -8.85 7.71 26.32
CA GLU A 87 -10.12 7.39 27.02
C GLU A 87 -11.00 6.44 26.21
N LEU A 88 -11.04 6.59 24.87
CA LEU A 88 -11.79 5.69 23.99
C LEU A 88 -11.14 4.33 23.77
N GLY A 89 -9.90 4.10 24.25
CA GLY A 89 -9.16 2.86 23.99
C GLY A 89 -8.94 2.57 22.49
N CYS A 90 -9.07 3.60 21.62
CA CYS A 90 -8.87 3.49 20.17
C CYS A 90 -7.46 3.01 19.82
N PHE A 91 -6.50 3.31 20.69
CA PHE A 91 -5.18 2.74 20.66
C PHE A 91 -5.02 1.88 21.88
N SER A 92 -5.13 0.55 21.75
CA SER A 92 -4.98 -0.37 22.88
C SER A 92 -3.76 0.00 23.72
N PRO A 93 -3.94 0.46 24.97
CA PRO A 93 -2.84 0.47 25.93
C PRO A 93 -2.74 -0.89 26.63
N THR A 94 -3.65 -1.85 26.42
CA THR A 94 -3.89 -2.85 27.47
C THR A 94 -4.05 -4.32 27.11
N VAL A 95 -4.29 -4.75 25.86
CA VAL A 95 -4.68 -6.16 25.63
C VAL A 95 -3.49 -7.13 25.46
N ASP A 96 -2.28 -6.68 25.13
CA ASP A 96 -1.11 -7.56 25.06
C ASP A 96 0.19 -6.73 24.93
N MET A 97 0.71 -6.17 26.02
CA MET A 97 2.02 -5.51 25.97
C MET A 97 3.14 -6.50 25.60
N GLU A 98 2.97 -7.80 25.86
CA GLU A 98 3.94 -8.84 25.51
C GLU A 98 3.86 -9.30 24.03
N ALA A 99 2.68 -9.21 23.38
CA ALA A 99 2.51 -9.69 22.01
C ALA A 99 2.52 -8.58 20.94
N GLY A 100 2.49 -7.31 21.32
CA GLY A 100 2.50 -6.16 20.41
C GLY A 100 1.25 -6.04 19.51
N ARG A 101 1.13 -4.91 18.82
CA ARG A 101 -0.01 -4.56 17.93
C ARG A 101 0.03 -5.39 16.65
N PRO A 102 -0.96 -6.25 16.36
CA PRO A 102 -0.99 -6.96 15.09
C PRO A 102 -1.42 -6.02 13.96
N TYR A 103 -0.94 -6.26 12.74
CA TYR A 103 -1.33 -5.48 11.56
C TYR A 103 -1.35 -6.35 10.30
N ILE A 104 -2.07 -5.86 9.29
CA ILE A 104 -2.18 -6.50 7.98
C ILE A 104 -1.38 -5.66 6.99
N THR A 105 -0.57 -6.31 6.17
CA THR A 105 0.09 -5.70 5.02
C THR A 105 -0.47 -6.35 3.76
N ILE A 106 -0.91 -5.52 2.81
CA ILE A 106 -1.28 -5.96 1.47
C ILE A 106 -0.30 -5.28 0.52
N THR A 107 0.53 -6.09 -0.13
CA THR A 107 1.40 -5.63 -1.20
C THR A 107 0.73 -5.98 -2.52
N MET A 108 0.55 -5.00 -3.40
CA MET A 108 -0.03 -5.21 -4.72
C MET A 108 1.08 -5.02 -5.76
N ASP A 109 1.59 -6.12 -6.31
CA ASP A 109 2.47 -6.12 -7.47
C ASP A 109 1.62 -6.25 -8.73
N LEU A 110 1.27 -5.12 -9.34
CA LEU A 110 0.39 -5.09 -10.49
C LEU A 110 1.06 -5.53 -11.80
N GLY A 111 2.34 -5.94 -11.77
CA GLY A 111 2.94 -6.74 -12.85
C GLY A 111 3.59 -5.96 -13.99
N THR A 112 4.61 -5.15 -13.72
CA THR A 112 5.46 -4.60 -14.80
C THR A 112 6.31 -5.67 -15.50
N ASN A 113 6.33 -6.92 -15.02
CA ASN A 113 7.03 -8.06 -15.62
C ASN A 113 6.23 -9.37 -15.48
N SER A 114 5.46 -9.71 -16.51
CA SER A 114 5.00 -11.05 -17.02
C SER A 114 5.03 -12.34 -16.16
N LYS A 115 5.04 -12.29 -14.84
CA LYS A 115 4.89 -13.47 -13.97
C LYS A 115 3.42 -13.85 -13.79
N ALA A 116 3.21 -15.08 -13.33
CA ALA A 116 1.88 -15.65 -13.06
C ALA A 116 1.06 -14.75 -12.11
N SER A 117 -0.19 -14.53 -12.47
CA SER A 117 -1.18 -13.80 -11.66
C SER A 117 -1.67 -14.66 -10.49
N GLY A 118 -1.92 -14.05 -9.33
CA GLY A 118 -2.45 -14.77 -8.17
C GLY A 118 -2.34 -14.00 -6.85
N VAL A 119 -2.99 -14.54 -5.83
CA VAL A 119 -2.89 -14.05 -4.45
C VAL A 119 -2.10 -15.06 -3.62
N GLU A 120 -0.94 -14.64 -3.14
CA GLU A 120 -0.09 -15.45 -2.28
C GLU A 120 -0.15 -14.94 -0.84
N VAL A 121 -0.34 -15.87 0.10
CA VAL A 121 -0.09 -15.61 1.51
C VAL A 121 1.40 -15.79 1.71
N SER A 122 2.12 -14.71 2.01
CA SER A 122 3.56 -14.80 2.22
C SER A 122 3.83 -15.53 3.54
N GLU A 123 4.39 -16.73 3.45
CA GLU A 123 5.19 -17.28 4.54
C GLU A 123 6.55 -16.60 4.49
N TYR A 124 6.82 -15.74 5.46
CA TYR A 124 8.09 -15.03 5.53
C TYR A 124 9.25 -16.01 5.65
N GLN A 125 10.11 -16.05 4.62
CA GLN A 125 11.49 -16.43 4.79
C GLN A 125 12.31 -15.13 4.85
N PRO A 126 12.94 -14.79 5.99
CA PRO A 126 13.81 -13.63 6.07
C PRO A 126 15.03 -13.84 5.18
N ASP A 127 15.10 -13.16 4.04
CA ASP A 127 16.35 -13.00 3.27
C ASP A 127 17.13 -11.73 3.68
N PHE A 128 16.69 -11.10 4.77
CA PHE A 128 17.49 -10.10 5.49
C PHE A 128 18.10 -10.79 6.70
N GLY A 129 19.42 -10.73 6.86
CA GLY A 129 20.18 -11.37 7.93
C GLY A 129 19.89 -10.82 9.33
N TRP A 130 18.67 -11.02 9.83
CA TRP A 130 18.28 -10.59 11.16
C TRP A 130 18.92 -11.49 12.22
N THR A 131 19.69 -10.84 13.10
CA THR A 131 20.01 -11.24 14.46
C THR A 131 18.94 -12.07 15.18
N THR A 132 19.21 -13.10 15.97
CA THR A 132 18.19 -13.70 16.89
C THR A 132 17.56 -12.71 17.90
N LYS A 133 17.99 -11.43 17.94
CA LYS A 133 17.43 -10.32 18.73
C LYS A 133 16.29 -9.56 18.05
N GLN A 134 15.82 -9.97 16.88
CA GLN A 134 15.04 -9.13 15.97
C GLN A 134 13.67 -9.73 15.58
N ILE A 135 13.08 -10.57 16.43
CA ILE A 135 11.70 -11.01 16.23
C ILE A 135 10.81 -9.74 16.22
N PRO A 136 10.03 -9.49 15.16
CA PRO A 136 9.19 -8.30 15.10
C PRO A 136 8.27 -8.23 16.32
N LYS A 137 8.32 -7.09 17.01
CA LYS A 137 7.48 -6.80 18.19
C LYS A 137 5.98 -6.97 17.87
N HIS A 138 5.60 -6.81 16.62
CA HIS A 138 4.24 -6.76 16.12
C HIS A 138 3.96 -7.92 15.18
N ALA A 139 2.88 -8.66 15.41
CA ALA A 139 2.47 -9.76 14.53
C ALA A 139 1.97 -9.21 13.18
N ARG A 140 2.73 -9.43 12.11
CA ARG A 140 2.38 -9.05 10.74
C ARG A 140 1.67 -10.17 10.01
N TYR A 141 0.53 -9.87 9.40
CA TYR A 141 -0.18 -10.74 8.46
C TYR A 141 0.03 -10.18 7.05
N ALA A 142 0.87 -10.82 6.24
CA ALA A 142 1.25 -10.32 4.93
C ALA A 142 0.51 -11.06 3.80
N PHE A 143 -0.07 -10.29 2.89
CA PHE A 143 -0.68 -10.76 1.65
C PHE A 143 0.01 -10.08 0.48
N VAL A 144 0.43 -10.88 -0.49
CA VAL A 144 0.99 -10.40 -1.75
C VAL A 144 -0.01 -10.73 -2.84
N VAL A 145 -0.46 -9.70 -3.52
CA VAL A 145 -1.37 -9.80 -4.66
C VAL A 145 -0.54 -9.47 -5.90
N THR A 146 -0.40 -10.44 -6.79
CA THR A 146 0.43 -10.32 -7.99
C THR A 146 -0.46 -10.40 -9.23
N GLY A 147 -0.24 -9.49 -10.19
CA GLY A 147 -1.03 -9.38 -11.40
C GLY A 147 -2.16 -8.35 -11.27
N CYS A 148 -2.71 -7.94 -12.42
CA CYS A 148 -3.77 -6.95 -12.53
C CYS A 148 -4.73 -7.33 -13.65
N ASP A 149 -5.51 -8.37 -13.41
CA ASP A 149 -6.50 -8.91 -14.35
C ASP A 149 -7.75 -9.39 -13.62
N HIS A 150 -8.72 -9.88 -14.39
CA HIS A 150 -9.99 -10.39 -13.87
C HIS A 150 -9.83 -11.61 -12.94
N GLU A 151 -8.78 -12.43 -13.10
CA GLU A 151 -8.58 -13.59 -12.23
C GLU A 151 -8.18 -13.15 -10.81
N VAL A 152 -7.41 -12.06 -10.71
CA VAL A 152 -6.97 -11.48 -9.44
C VAL A 152 -8.04 -10.55 -8.84
N PHE A 153 -8.69 -9.75 -9.67
CA PHE A 153 -9.66 -8.73 -9.26
C PHE A 153 -11.02 -8.88 -9.97
N PRO A 154 -11.75 -9.99 -9.78
CA PRO A 154 -12.95 -10.30 -10.56
C PRO A 154 -14.11 -9.31 -10.35
N GLU A 155 -14.17 -8.68 -9.17
CA GLU A 155 -15.20 -7.69 -8.82
C GLU A 155 -14.88 -6.27 -9.32
N ILE A 156 -13.66 -6.03 -9.82
CA ILE A 156 -13.18 -4.70 -10.21
C ILE A 156 -12.88 -4.66 -11.71
N ILE A 157 -12.23 -5.69 -12.25
CA ILE A 157 -11.80 -5.79 -13.63
C ILE A 157 -12.70 -6.76 -14.35
N GLN A 158 -13.40 -6.32 -15.39
CA GLN A 158 -14.21 -7.22 -16.23
C GLN A 158 -13.31 -8.04 -17.17
N PRO A 159 -13.75 -9.25 -17.61
CA PRO A 159 -12.93 -10.13 -18.46
C PRO A 159 -12.44 -9.47 -19.76
N ASP A 160 -13.19 -8.52 -20.31
CA ASP A 160 -12.90 -7.79 -21.55
C ASP A 160 -12.05 -6.52 -21.34
N GLU A 161 -11.83 -6.10 -20.08
CA GLU A 161 -11.06 -4.91 -19.75
C GLU A 161 -9.54 -5.16 -19.65
N LYS A 162 -9.10 -6.42 -19.81
CA LYS A 162 -7.68 -6.79 -19.65
C LYS A 162 -6.74 -5.88 -20.46
N ALA A 163 -7.07 -5.58 -21.71
CA ALA A 163 -6.25 -4.75 -22.58
C ALA A 163 -6.11 -3.29 -22.07
N VAL A 164 -7.13 -2.77 -21.37
CA VAL A 164 -7.11 -1.43 -20.78
C VAL A 164 -6.11 -1.37 -19.64
N TYR A 165 -6.17 -2.32 -18.71
CA TYR A 165 -5.25 -2.40 -17.58
C TYR A 165 -3.82 -2.74 -18.02
N ASP A 166 -3.64 -3.65 -18.99
CA ASP A 166 -2.34 -3.92 -19.61
C ASP A 166 -1.73 -2.64 -20.20
N TRP A 167 -2.54 -1.81 -20.88
CA TRP A 167 -2.08 -0.54 -21.45
C TRP A 167 -1.77 0.51 -20.39
N MET A 168 -2.51 0.55 -19.27
CA MET A 168 -2.23 1.46 -18.15
C MET A 168 -0.96 1.08 -17.40
N LEU A 169 -0.67 -0.22 -17.29
CA LEU A 169 0.49 -0.76 -16.58
C LEU A 169 1.73 -0.88 -17.44
N ALA A 170 1.59 -0.86 -18.77
CA ALA A 170 2.72 -0.80 -19.67
C ALA A 170 3.60 0.40 -19.30
N SER A 171 4.83 0.12 -18.86
CA SER A 171 5.84 1.14 -18.61
C SER A 171 6.07 1.94 -19.90
N LYS A 172 5.48 3.12 -19.99
CA LYS A 172 5.66 4.04 -21.11
C LYS A 172 6.81 4.99 -20.79
N ASP A 173 7.50 5.42 -21.84
CA ASP A 173 8.52 6.45 -21.67
C ASP A 173 7.87 7.81 -21.41
N LEU A 174 8.67 8.76 -20.89
CA LEU A 174 8.24 10.13 -20.57
C LEU A 174 7.49 10.81 -21.74
N LEU A 175 7.86 10.48 -22.99
CA LEU A 175 7.31 11.10 -24.18
C LEU A 175 5.96 10.49 -24.57
N THR A 176 5.79 9.18 -24.36
CA THR A 176 4.58 8.44 -24.67
C THR A 176 3.44 8.77 -23.72
N ASP A 177 3.76 9.05 -22.44
CA ASP A 177 2.78 9.51 -21.43
C ASP A 177 2.60 11.04 -21.39
N HIS A 178 3.19 11.77 -22.34
CA HIS A 178 3.11 13.22 -22.33
C HIS A 178 1.63 13.68 -22.45
N PRO A 179 1.12 14.55 -21.56
CA PRO A 179 -0.30 14.96 -21.54
C PRO A 179 -0.80 15.62 -22.82
N ARG A 180 0.13 16.03 -23.69
CA ARG A 180 -0.14 16.62 -25.00
C ARG A 180 0.57 15.78 -26.08
N PRO A 181 -0.11 14.85 -26.74
CA PRO A 181 0.52 13.92 -27.69
C PRO A 181 0.87 14.56 -29.05
N GLY A 182 0.59 15.87 -29.24
CA GLY A 182 0.90 16.57 -30.48
C GLY A 182 2.41 16.65 -30.73
N GLU A 183 2.82 16.38 -31.96
CA GLU A 183 4.23 16.33 -32.38
C GLU A 183 5.01 17.59 -32.00
N GLU A 184 4.38 18.76 -32.08
CA GLU A 184 4.96 20.04 -31.68
C GLU A 184 5.31 20.11 -30.18
N PHE A 185 4.47 19.55 -29.32
CA PHE A 185 4.69 19.54 -27.87
C PHE A 185 5.75 18.53 -27.48
N ILE A 186 5.73 17.34 -28.09
CA ILE A 186 6.77 16.33 -27.89
C ILE A 186 8.14 16.88 -28.32
N LYS A 187 8.21 17.53 -29.49
CA LYS A 187 9.44 18.15 -29.99
C LYS A 187 9.96 19.25 -29.06
N ALA A 188 9.08 20.05 -28.49
CA ALA A 188 9.45 21.05 -27.47
C ALA A 188 10.06 20.39 -26.22
N VAL A 189 9.48 19.29 -25.74
CA VAL A 189 10.00 18.53 -24.59
C VAL A 189 11.36 17.90 -24.91
N VAL A 190 11.54 17.29 -26.08
CA VAL A 190 12.83 16.73 -26.53
C VAL A 190 13.93 17.80 -26.57
N ASN A 191 13.61 19.02 -27.02
CA ASN A 191 14.56 20.13 -27.06
C ASN A 191 15.06 20.59 -25.69
N LEU A 192 14.36 20.24 -24.59
CA LEU A 192 14.82 20.49 -23.22
C LEU A 192 15.88 19.51 -22.75
N LYS A 193 16.30 18.56 -23.59
CA LYS A 193 17.22 17.45 -23.25
C LYS A 193 16.78 16.70 -21.99
N PRO A 194 15.54 16.19 -21.95
CA PRO A 194 14.99 15.52 -20.77
C PRO A 194 15.61 14.15 -20.52
N MET A 195 16.34 13.59 -21.50
CA MET A 195 17.02 12.30 -21.39
C MET A 195 18.53 12.47 -21.52
N TRP A 196 19.27 11.78 -20.65
CA TRP A 196 20.72 11.66 -20.69
C TRP A 196 21.08 10.19 -20.88
N TRP A 197 21.84 9.89 -21.92
CA TRP A 197 22.20 8.52 -22.27
C TRP A 197 23.67 8.32 -21.89
N ALA A 198 23.94 7.31 -21.07
CA ALA A 198 25.31 6.98 -20.70
C ALA A 198 26.03 6.38 -21.93
N GLY A 199 26.88 7.19 -22.56
CA GLY A 199 27.72 6.75 -23.67
C GLY A 199 27.16 7.04 -25.07
N SER A 200 27.13 8.31 -25.45
CA SER A 200 27.54 8.68 -26.80
C SER A 200 28.58 9.78 -26.68
N GLY A 201 29.81 9.40 -27.01
CA GLY A 201 30.86 10.38 -27.25
C GLY A 201 30.33 11.43 -28.21
N VAL A 202 30.58 12.68 -27.84
CA VAL A 202 30.26 13.90 -28.59
C VAL A 202 30.44 13.67 -30.09
N HIS A 203 29.35 13.68 -30.84
CA HIS A 203 29.35 14.25 -32.18
C HIS A 203 27.95 14.77 -32.51
N ASN A 204 27.91 16.09 -32.72
CA ASN A 204 26.83 16.75 -33.43
C ASN A 204 26.61 16.06 -34.78
N SER A 205 25.41 15.56 -35.00
CA SER A 205 24.77 15.71 -36.30
C SER A 205 23.26 15.64 -36.12
N MET A 206 22.60 16.60 -36.74
CA MET A 206 21.15 16.68 -36.91
C MET A 206 20.55 15.38 -37.46
N ALA A 207 19.25 15.24 -37.20
CA ALA A 207 18.26 14.28 -37.67
C ALA A 207 18.42 13.77 -39.14
N PRO A 208 17.73 12.68 -39.48
CA PRO A 208 16.34 12.81 -39.94
C PRO A 208 15.30 12.26 -38.98
#